data_AF-A0A496RMG8-F1
#
_entry.id   AF-A0A496RMG8-F1
#
_cell.length_a   1.000
_cell.length_b   1.000
_cell.length_c   1.000
_cell.angle_alpha   90.00
_cell.angle_beta   90.00
_cell.angle_gamma   90.00
#
_symmetry.space_group_name_H-M   'P 1'
#
loop_
_entity.id
_entity.type
_entity.pdbx_description
1 polymer ?
#
loop_
_entity_poly.entity_id
_entity_poly.type
_entity_poly.pdbx_seq_one_letter_code
_entity_poly.pdbx_strand_id
1 'polypeptide(L)' 'MKPKVIVAIVLGALFFIILLQNIQVASLKLLFWEISMSRIILFPLLMLAGFIIGFFVGRK' A
#
# COMPACT_ATOMS: atom_id res chain seq x y z
N MET A 1 -12.97 15.79 19.11
CA MET A 1 -12.40 14.49 18.65
C MET A 1 -11.10 14.24 19.38
N LYS A 2 -10.79 13.00 19.78
CA LYS A 2 -9.51 12.70 20.44
C LYS A 2 -8.35 12.97 19.46
N PRO A 3 -7.19 13.49 19.89
CA PRO A 3 -6.06 13.78 19.00
C PRO A 3 -5.65 12.57 18.13
N LYS A 4 -5.70 11.37 18.71
CA LYS A 4 -5.42 10.10 18.01
C LYS A 4 -6.34 9.85 16.81
N VAL A 5 -7.62 10.25 16.90
CA VAL A 5 -8.60 10.10 15.81
C VAL A 5 -8.31 11.10 14.69
N ILE A 6 -7.92 12.33 15.04
CA ILE A 6 -7.53 13.35 14.06
C ILE A 6 -6.29 12.87 13.29
N VAL A 7 -5.27 12.38 13.99
CA VAL A 7 -4.06 11.82 13.36
C VAL A 7 -4.41 10.66 12.43
N ALA A 8 -5.26 9.72 12.86
CA ALA A 8 -5.67 8.61 12.03
C ALA A 8 -6.41 9.05 10.75
N ILE A 9 -7.30 10.04 10.85
CA ILE A 9 -8.02 10.59 9.70
C ILE A 9 -7.07 11.31 8.75
N VAL A 10 -6.16 12.13 9.26
CA VAL A 10 -5.16 12.84 8.45
C VAL A 10 -4.26 11.87 7.70
N LEU A 11 -3.76 10.83 8.39
CA LEU A 11 -2.96 9.77 7.76
C LEU A 11 -3.75 9.01 6.69
N GLY A 12 -5.00 8.67 6.97
CA GLY A 12 -5.88 8.03 5.99
C GLY A 12 -6.10 8.90 4.76
N ALA A 13 -6.40 10.19 4.95
CA ALA A 13 -6.62 11.12 3.85
C ALA A 13 -5.36 11.31 2.99
N LEU A 14 -4.20 11.50 3.62
CA LEU A 14 -2.92 11.60 2.90
C LEU A 14 -2.62 10.34 2.11
N PHE A 15 -2.87 9.16 2.68
CA PHE A 15 -2.70 7.89 1.98
C PHE A 15 -3.58 7.80 0.72
N PHE A 16 -4.87 8.15 0.83
CA PHE A 16 -5.77 8.18 -0.33
C PHE A 16 -5.34 9.20 -1.39
N ILE A 17 -4.91 10.39 -0.98
CA ILE A 17 -4.42 11.42 -1.91
C ILE A 17 -3.19 10.90 -2.67
N ILE A 18 -2.23 10.29 -1.97
CA ILE A 18 -1.03 9.73 -2.60
C ILE A 18 -1.40 8.62 -3.58
N LEU A 19 -2.35 7.74 -3.24
CA LEU A 19 -2.83 6.70 -4.14
C LEU A 19 -3.46 7.28 -5.41
N LEU A 20 -4.34 8.26 -5.27
CA LEU A 20 -5.03 8.89 -6.40
C LEU A 20 -4.09 9.70 -7.29
N GLN A 21 -3.09 10.38 -6.70
CA GLN A 21 -2.07 11.10 -7.48
C GLN A 21 -1.10 10.16 -8.21
N ASN A 22 -0.89 8.95 -7.70
CA ASN A 22 0.01 7.97 -8.27
C ASN A 22 -0.72 6.91 -9.11
N ILE A 23 -1.89 7.24 -9.68
CA ILE A 23 -2.59 6.41 -10.67
C ILE A 23 -1.77 6.44 -11.97
N GLN A 24 -0.78 5.57 -12.02
CA GLN A 24 0.01 5.31 -13.20
C GLN A 24 0.20 3.80 -13.31
N VAL A 25 0.34 3.30 -14.53
CA VAL A 25 0.75 1.92 -14.73
C VAL A 25 2.18 1.75 -14.20
N ALA A 26 2.40 0.77 -13.34
CA ALA A 26 3.72 0.30 -12.96
C ALA A 26 4.02 -1.00 -13.71
N SER A 27 5.21 -1.07 -14.29
CA SER A 27 5.79 -2.31 -14.79
C SER A 27 6.63 -2.92 -13.66
N LEU A 28 6.13 -4.01 -13.11
CA LEU A 28 6.83 -4.78 -12.10
C LEU A 28 7.62 -5.89 -12.81
N LYS A 29 8.94 -5.83 -12.70
CA LYS A 29 9.85 -6.82 -13.29
C LYS A 29 10.27 -7.81 -12.22
N LEU A 30 9.84 -9.06 -12.35
CA LEU A 30 10.17 -10.18 -11.47
C LEU A 30 10.91 -11.24 -12.27
N LEU A 31 12.23 -11.36 -12.05
CA LEU A 31 13.10 -12.26 -12.82
C LEU A 31 12.95 -12.00 -14.34
N PHE A 32 12.27 -12.90 -15.06
CA PHE A 32 12.01 -12.79 -16.51
C PHE A 32 10.59 -12.32 -16.84
N TRP A 33 9.79 -11.98 -15.83
CA TRP A 33 8.38 -11.63 -15.98
C TRP A 33 8.19 -10.12 -15.85
N GLU A 34 7.43 -9.53 -16.77
CA GLU A 34 7.02 -8.14 -16.71
C GLU A 34 5.50 -8.07 -16.52
N ILE A 35 5.09 -7.62 -15.34
CA ILE A 35 3.68 -7.49 -14.98
C ILE A 35 3.35 -5.99 -14.98
N SER A 36 2.54 -5.57 -15.95
CA SER A 36 2.04 -4.19 -16.01
C SER A 36 0.69 -4.12 -15.30
N MET A 37 0.63 -3.36 -14.21
CA MET A 37 -0.61 -3.16 -13.46
C MET A 37 -0.69 -1.74 -12.89
N SER A 38 -1.90 -1.29 -12.57
CA SER A 38 -2.08 0.04 -11.97
C SER A 38 -1.46 0.10 -10.58
N ARG A 39 -0.67 1.16 -10.30
CA ARG A 39 -0.06 1.42 -8.98
C ARG A 39 -1.09 1.45 -7.86
N ILE A 40 -2.32 1.88 -8.16
CA ILE A 40 -3.42 1.94 -7.19
C ILE A 40 -3.86 0.55 -6.70
N ILE A 41 -3.65 -0.51 -7.50
CA ILE A 41 -3.94 -1.90 -7.11
C ILE A 41 -2.68 -2.53 -6.49
N LEU A 42 -1.51 -2.21 -7.04
CA LEU A 42 -0.23 -2.78 -6.61
C LEU A 42 0.13 -2.39 -5.16
N PHE A 43 0.01 -1.11 -4.80
CA PHE A 43 0.41 -0.63 -3.48
C PHE A 43 -0.41 -1.22 -2.32
N PRO A 44 -1.76 -1.28 -2.38
CA PRO A 44 -2.54 -1.95 -1.36
C PRO A 44 -2.22 -3.46 -1.25
N LEU A 45 -2.02 -4.15 -2.37
CA LEU A 45 -1.64 -5.56 -2.38
C LEU A 45 -0.30 -5.81 -1.69
N LEU A 46 0.72 -5.00 -2.01
CA LEU A 46 2.04 -5.11 -1.40
C LEU A 46 2.00 -4.79 0.09
N MET A 47 1.23 -3.78 0.51
CA MET A 47 1.02 -3.48 1.93
C MET A 47 0.35 -4.65 2.67
N LEU A 48 -0.71 -5.22 2.10
CA LEU A 48 -1.40 -6.37 2.69
C LEU A 48 -0.47 -7.58 2.78
N ALA A 49 0.27 -7.88 1.72
CA ALA A 49 1.25 -8.97 1.72
C ALA A 49 2.31 -8.75 2.80
N GLY A 50 2.89 -7.55 2.88
CA GLY A 50 3.87 -7.19 3.91
C GLY A 50 3.31 -7.31 5.34
N PHE A 51 2.08 -6.85 5.56
CA PHE A 51 1.40 -6.98 6.85
C PHE A 51 1.17 -8.45 7.23
N ILE A 52 0.66 -9.28 6.31
CA ILE A 52 0.41 -10.70 6.53
C ILE A 52 1.72 -11.43 6.84
N ILE A 53 2.76 -11.21 6.02
CA ILE A 53 4.08 -11.81 6.22
C ILE A 53 4.65 -11.37 7.57
N GLY A 54 4.62 -10.07 7.85
CA GLY A 54 5.10 -9.52 9.13
C GLY A 54 4.35 -10.06 10.33
N PHE A 55 3.04 -10.23 10.23
CA PHE A 55 2.21 -10.82 11.28
C PHE A 55 2.61 -12.28 11.53
N PHE A 56 2.79 -13.10 10.49
CA PHE A 56 3.21 -14.49 10.66
C PHE A 56 4.65 -14.62 11.18
N VAL A 57 5.58 -13.78 10.70
CA VAL A 57 6.98 -13.78 11.15
C VAL A 57 7.11 -13.30 12.59
N GLY A 58 6.39 -12.24 12.97
CA GLY A 58 6.40 -11.67 14.33
C GLY A 58 5.58 -12.47 15.35
N ARG A 59 4.87 -13.53 14.94
CA ARG A 59 4.13 -14.43 15.83
C ARG A 59 5.01 -15.53 16.44
N LYS A 60 6.34 -15.39 16.40
CA LYS A 60 7.30 -16.23 17.12
C LYS A 60 7.73 -15.57 18.42
#